data_AF-A0A9X2W3R7-F1
#
_entry.id   AF-A0A9X2W3R7-F1
#
_cell.length_a   1.000
_cell.length_b   1.000
_cell.length_c   1.000
_cell.angle_alpha   90.00
_cell.angle_beta   90.00
_cell.angle_gamma   90.00
#
_symmetry.space_group_name_H-M   'P 1'
#
loop_
_entity.id
_entity.type
_entity.pdbx_description
1 polymer ?
#
loop_
_entity_poly.entity_id
_entity_poly.type
_entity_poly.pdbx_seq_one_letter_code
_entity_poly.pdbx_strand_id
1 'polypeptide(L)'
;KLNGWKGQSESAAYAITSSQPAQETSLITTDNAAYISGGTMQITVMLKDAAGNAVSGAASALTAETVTVANAEQKDGSWKDNGDGTYNAAYTATVAGTGLKAALKLNGWKDQSESAAYVIKAIVVKGFNVNGYSFKKDDGFPSTGFKGAKFSLELENGSASDFAWTSDTSWVSVGNGGVVTFTENGNSDKVTIIGTPKNGSGEKITWSFSLKFWYINNGETLLNWSDADAYCRGNADYKLPSVEQLSLSYRGPNALWSEWGDMSYYDGAGFAHANYWASELHDTGSHIIAGLGQGTHSWVMDSTPLHVTCIRAL
;
A
#
# COMPACT_ATOMS: atom_id res chain seq x y z
N LYS A 1 -63.60 -38.12 -25.41
CA LYS A 1 -64.68 -38.10 -24.39
C LYS A 1 -65.37 -39.46 -24.45
N LEU A 2 -65.35 -40.26 -23.39
CA LEU A 2 -66.06 -41.55 -23.36
C LEU A 2 -67.57 -41.31 -23.23
N ASN A 3 -68.40 -42.18 -23.82
CA ASN A 3 -69.85 -42.05 -23.79
C ASN A 3 -70.37 -42.08 -22.34
N GLY A 4 -71.15 -41.05 -21.97
CA GLY A 4 -71.73 -40.87 -20.63
C GLY A 4 -71.09 -39.76 -19.78
N TRP A 5 -69.97 -39.15 -20.22
CA TRP A 5 -69.28 -38.13 -19.43
C TRP A 5 -69.74 -36.70 -19.76
N LYS A 6 -70.28 -35.98 -18.75
CA LYS A 6 -70.78 -34.60 -18.88
C LYS A 6 -69.69 -33.52 -18.93
N GLY A 7 -68.41 -33.85 -18.69
CA GLY A 7 -67.29 -32.91 -18.65
C GLY A 7 -65.93 -33.59 -18.82
N GLN A 8 -64.86 -32.79 -18.86
CA GLN A 8 -63.49 -33.28 -18.77
C GLN A 8 -63.19 -33.56 -17.28
N SER A 9 -62.58 -34.71 -16.96
CA SER A 9 -62.13 -34.97 -15.60
C SER A 9 -60.72 -34.40 -15.48
N GLU A 10 -60.57 -33.39 -14.64
CA GLU A 10 -59.28 -32.79 -14.30
C GLU A 10 -58.89 -33.26 -12.90
N SER A 11 -57.60 -33.40 -12.64
CA SER A 11 -57.12 -33.65 -11.28
C SER A 11 -57.42 -32.44 -10.39
N ALA A 12 -57.43 -32.63 -9.08
CA ALA A 12 -57.32 -31.50 -8.16
C ALA A 12 -56.02 -30.73 -8.44
N ALA A 13 -56.00 -29.42 -8.14
CA ALA A 13 -54.76 -28.64 -8.13
C ALA A 13 -53.76 -29.31 -7.17
N TYR A 14 -52.58 -29.65 -7.67
CA TYR A 14 -51.48 -30.18 -6.87
C TYR A 14 -50.32 -29.18 -6.90
N ALA A 15 -49.66 -29.01 -5.76
CA ALA A 15 -48.43 -28.23 -5.68
C ALA A 15 -47.26 -29.21 -5.69
N ILE A 16 -46.30 -29.01 -6.60
CA ILE A 16 -44.96 -29.56 -6.42
C ILE A 16 -44.25 -28.58 -5.49
N THR A 17 -44.18 -28.88 -4.19
CA THR A 17 -43.26 -28.19 -3.28
C THR A 17 -41.84 -28.38 -3.82
N SER A 18 -41.04 -27.31 -3.91
CA SER A 18 -39.65 -27.48 -4.34
C SER A 18 -38.99 -28.51 -3.42
N SER A 19 -38.37 -29.49 -4.04
CA SER A 19 -37.57 -30.51 -3.37
C SER A 19 -36.44 -29.82 -2.62
N GLN A 20 -36.15 -30.29 -1.41
CA GLN A 20 -35.10 -29.69 -0.59
C GLN A 20 -33.73 -29.86 -1.27
N PRO A 21 -32.82 -28.87 -1.17
CA PRO A 21 -31.48 -29.01 -1.70
C PRO A 21 -30.74 -30.18 -1.04
N ALA A 22 -30.08 -30.99 -1.86
CA ALA A 22 -29.29 -32.13 -1.44
C ALA A 22 -27.79 -31.83 -1.51
N GLN A 23 -27.05 -32.33 -0.53
CA GLN A 23 -25.61 -32.10 -0.39
C GLN A 23 -24.80 -32.59 -1.60
N GLU A 24 -25.11 -33.79 -2.12
CA GLU A 24 -24.30 -34.46 -3.15
C GLU A 24 -24.39 -33.81 -4.54
N THR A 25 -25.44 -33.01 -4.78
CA THR A 25 -25.74 -32.40 -6.09
C THR A 25 -25.61 -30.87 -6.06
N SER A 26 -25.44 -30.29 -4.88
CA SER A 26 -25.30 -28.85 -4.67
C SER A 26 -23.83 -28.44 -4.53
N LEU A 27 -23.50 -27.24 -5.02
CA LEU A 27 -22.12 -26.79 -5.16
C LEU A 27 -21.97 -25.34 -4.73
N ILE A 28 -20.77 -24.98 -4.30
CA ILE A 28 -20.33 -23.60 -4.08
C ILE A 28 -19.05 -23.36 -4.86
N THR A 29 -18.97 -22.25 -5.56
CA THR A 29 -17.81 -21.89 -6.39
C THR A 29 -17.47 -20.42 -6.23
N THR A 30 -16.18 -20.12 -6.39
CA THR A 30 -15.66 -18.76 -6.50
C THR A 30 -15.43 -18.42 -7.99
N ASP A 31 -15.49 -17.15 -8.35
CA ASP A 31 -15.26 -16.68 -9.73
C ASP A 31 -13.80 -16.73 -10.16
N ASN A 32 -12.87 -16.72 -9.20
CA ASN A 32 -11.43 -16.73 -9.41
C ASN A 32 -10.72 -17.58 -8.35
N ALA A 33 -9.45 -17.89 -8.61
CA ALA A 33 -8.56 -18.61 -7.68
C ALA A 33 -7.62 -17.68 -6.89
N ALA A 34 -7.56 -16.39 -7.24
CA ALA A 34 -6.69 -15.41 -6.61
C ALA A 34 -7.36 -14.04 -6.51
N TYR A 35 -7.25 -13.41 -5.35
CA TYR A 35 -7.82 -12.11 -5.03
C TYR A 35 -6.80 -11.24 -4.30
N ILE A 36 -7.07 -9.93 -4.25
CA ILE A 36 -6.33 -8.97 -3.45
C ILE A 36 -7.21 -8.55 -2.27
N SER A 37 -6.62 -8.39 -1.07
CA SER A 37 -7.30 -7.80 0.09
C SER A 37 -7.98 -6.46 -0.28
N GLY A 38 -9.24 -6.31 0.11
CA GLY A 38 -10.12 -5.20 -0.26
C GLY A 38 -10.85 -5.38 -1.61
N GLY A 39 -10.47 -6.38 -2.40
CA GLY A 39 -11.07 -6.70 -3.70
C GLY A 39 -12.38 -7.48 -3.58
N THR A 40 -13.19 -7.42 -4.64
CA THR A 40 -14.47 -8.14 -4.73
C THR A 40 -14.26 -9.59 -5.16
N MET A 41 -14.95 -10.51 -4.48
CA MET A 41 -15.10 -11.91 -4.83
C MET A 41 -16.56 -12.17 -5.20
N GLN A 42 -16.82 -12.89 -6.29
CA GLN A 42 -18.17 -13.33 -6.64
C GLN A 42 -18.34 -14.81 -6.29
N ILE A 43 -19.29 -15.08 -5.41
CA ILE A 43 -19.61 -16.43 -4.98
C ILE A 43 -20.88 -16.88 -5.66
N THR A 44 -20.84 -18.10 -6.19
CA THR A 44 -22.00 -18.76 -6.77
C THR A 44 -22.32 -20.00 -5.97
N VAL A 45 -23.56 -20.09 -5.50
CA VAL A 45 -24.13 -21.31 -4.93
C VAL A 45 -25.10 -21.90 -5.94
N MET A 46 -24.98 -23.19 -6.22
CA MET A 46 -25.93 -23.96 -7.02
C MET A 46 -26.65 -24.93 -6.10
N LEU A 47 -27.97 -24.76 -5.95
CA LEU A 47 -28.82 -25.65 -5.18
C LEU A 47 -29.57 -26.59 -6.11
N LYS A 48 -29.37 -27.89 -5.90
CA LYS A 48 -30.10 -28.95 -6.59
C LYS A 48 -30.66 -29.93 -5.58
N ASP A 49 -31.77 -30.55 -5.92
CA ASP A 49 -32.30 -31.68 -5.16
C ASP A 49 -31.51 -32.97 -5.43
N ALA A 50 -31.87 -34.06 -4.75
CA ALA A 50 -31.23 -35.37 -4.92
C ALA A 50 -31.42 -35.97 -6.33
N ALA A 51 -32.43 -35.52 -7.09
CA ALA A 51 -32.68 -35.93 -8.46
C ALA A 51 -31.95 -35.04 -9.50
N GLY A 52 -31.23 -34.00 -9.05
CA GLY A 52 -30.49 -33.07 -9.89
C GLY A 52 -31.32 -31.89 -10.43
N ASN A 53 -32.57 -31.72 -9.99
CA ASN A 53 -33.41 -30.59 -10.37
C ASN A 53 -32.97 -29.32 -9.64
N ALA A 54 -33.04 -28.18 -10.33
CA ALA A 54 -32.73 -26.88 -9.76
C ALA A 54 -33.73 -26.50 -8.66
N VAL A 55 -33.21 -25.99 -7.53
CA VAL A 55 -34.03 -25.48 -6.43
C VAL A 55 -33.96 -23.96 -6.41
N SER A 56 -34.98 -23.31 -6.97
CA SER A 56 -35.18 -21.85 -6.91
C SER A 56 -36.02 -21.43 -5.70
N GLY A 57 -35.98 -20.15 -5.32
CA GLY A 57 -36.74 -19.57 -4.21
C GLY A 57 -36.13 -19.78 -2.81
N ALA A 58 -34.93 -20.38 -2.72
CA ALA A 58 -34.29 -20.80 -1.47
C ALA A 58 -33.22 -19.82 -0.94
N ALA A 59 -33.21 -18.56 -1.39
CA ALA A 59 -32.21 -17.56 -0.98
C ALA A 59 -32.16 -17.35 0.55
N SER A 60 -33.28 -17.50 1.26
CA SER A 60 -33.35 -17.38 2.72
C SER A 60 -32.60 -18.48 3.48
N ALA A 61 -32.29 -19.60 2.82
CA ALA A 61 -31.47 -20.67 3.39
C ALA A 61 -29.97 -20.36 3.33
N LEU A 62 -29.57 -19.34 2.55
CA LEU A 62 -28.18 -18.92 2.39
C LEU A 62 -27.90 -17.75 3.35
N THR A 63 -27.38 -18.08 4.52
CA THR A 63 -27.08 -17.15 5.61
C THR A 63 -25.60 -17.20 5.95
N ALA A 64 -25.14 -16.33 6.85
CA ALA A 64 -23.76 -16.39 7.36
C ALA A 64 -23.44 -17.68 8.13
N GLU A 65 -24.46 -18.43 8.59
CA GLU A 65 -24.29 -19.73 9.26
C GLU A 65 -24.16 -20.88 8.27
N THR A 66 -24.83 -20.78 7.12
CA THR A 66 -24.86 -21.86 6.11
C THR A 66 -23.86 -21.64 4.98
N VAL A 67 -23.42 -20.41 4.76
CA VAL A 67 -22.37 -20.07 3.80
C VAL A 67 -21.25 -19.32 4.50
N THR A 68 -20.05 -19.90 4.47
CA THR A 68 -18.83 -19.26 4.97
C THR A 68 -17.87 -19.06 3.82
N VAL A 69 -17.20 -17.91 3.79
CA VAL A 69 -16.17 -17.59 2.80
C VAL A 69 -14.94 -17.14 3.59
N ALA A 70 -13.95 -18.03 3.69
CA ALA A 70 -12.79 -17.79 4.53
C ALA A 70 -12.08 -16.49 4.14
N ASN A 71 -11.80 -15.65 5.14
CA ASN A 71 -11.17 -14.33 4.99
C ASN A 71 -11.90 -13.37 4.03
N ALA A 72 -13.23 -13.43 3.99
CA ALA A 72 -14.02 -12.48 3.24
C ALA A 72 -15.34 -12.15 3.95
N GLU A 73 -15.89 -10.97 3.65
CA GLU A 73 -17.14 -10.47 4.24
C GLU A 73 -18.18 -10.21 3.15
N GLN A 74 -19.44 -10.61 3.37
CA GLN A 74 -20.51 -10.39 2.40
C GLN A 74 -20.88 -8.91 2.34
N LYS A 75 -21.02 -8.35 1.14
CA LYS A 75 -21.23 -6.91 0.95
C LYS A 75 -22.65 -6.43 1.26
N ASP A 76 -23.65 -7.11 0.70
CA ASP A 76 -25.06 -6.67 0.74
C ASP A 76 -25.96 -7.57 1.61
N GLY A 77 -25.35 -8.50 2.35
CA GLY A 77 -26.04 -9.43 3.28
C GLY A 77 -27.12 -10.33 2.65
N SER A 78 -27.27 -10.30 1.32
CA SER A 78 -28.33 -11.00 0.60
C SER A 78 -27.78 -11.75 -0.60
N TRP A 79 -28.45 -12.84 -0.93
CA TRP A 79 -28.19 -13.64 -2.12
C TRP A 79 -29.19 -13.30 -3.21
N LYS A 80 -28.69 -13.03 -4.40
CA LYS A 80 -29.51 -12.89 -5.60
C LYS A 80 -29.87 -14.28 -6.11
N ASP A 81 -31.16 -14.61 -6.10
CA ASP A 81 -31.70 -15.79 -6.78
C ASP A 81 -31.86 -15.49 -8.28
N ASN A 82 -31.29 -16.33 -9.14
CA ASN A 82 -31.38 -16.17 -10.59
C ASN A 82 -32.58 -16.91 -11.20
N GLY A 83 -33.36 -17.64 -10.39
CA GLY A 83 -34.54 -18.40 -10.83
C GLY A 83 -34.24 -19.72 -11.52
N ASP A 84 -32.97 -20.12 -11.59
CA ASP A 84 -32.48 -21.33 -12.24
C ASP A 84 -31.76 -22.30 -11.28
N GLY A 85 -31.93 -22.07 -9.97
CA GLY A 85 -31.25 -22.80 -8.90
C GLY A 85 -29.83 -22.29 -8.61
N THR A 86 -29.38 -21.22 -9.29
CA THR A 86 -28.14 -20.53 -8.95
C THR A 86 -28.40 -19.26 -8.15
N TYR A 87 -27.48 -18.99 -7.23
CA TYR A 87 -27.52 -17.88 -6.29
C TYR A 87 -26.18 -17.16 -6.32
N ASN A 88 -26.19 -15.83 -6.40
CA ASN A 88 -24.97 -15.03 -6.37
C ASN A 88 -24.93 -14.06 -5.20
N ALA A 89 -23.75 -13.92 -4.61
CA ALA A 89 -23.45 -12.88 -3.64
C ALA A 89 -22.02 -12.35 -3.84
N ALA A 90 -21.88 -11.04 -3.66
CA ALA A 90 -20.58 -10.38 -3.66
C ALA A 90 -20.00 -10.38 -2.24
N TYR A 91 -18.73 -10.75 -2.14
CA TYR A 91 -17.94 -10.70 -0.93
C TYR A 91 -16.75 -9.77 -1.15
N THR A 92 -16.22 -9.20 -0.07
CA THR A 92 -14.97 -8.44 -0.07
C THR A 92 -13.90 -9.30 0.60
N ALA A 93 -12.81 -9.60 -0.11
CA ALA A 93 -11.64 -10.25 0.47
C ALA A 93 -11.03 -9.36 1.55
N THR A 94 -10.75 -9.88 2.74
CA THR A 94 -10.31 -9.05 3.89
C THR A 94 -8.89 -9.36 4.34
N VAL A 95 -8.53 -10.62 4.54
CA VAL A 95 -7.24 -11.01 5.13
C VAL A 95 -6.46 -11.91 4.19
N ALA A 96 -5.18 -11.63 3.99
CA ALA A 96 -4.33 -12.47 3.16
C ALA A 96 -4.25 -13.92 3.69
N GLY A 97 -4.22 -14.89 2.77
CA GLY A 97 -4.21 -16.30 3.12
C GLY A 97 -4.14 -17.20 1.89
N THR A 98 -3.67 -18.43 2.07
CA THR A 98 -3.53 -19.43 1.00
C THR A 98 -4.34 -20.68 1.36
N GLY A 99 -4.79 -21.42 0.34
CA GLY A 99 -5.58 -22.65 0.57
C GLY A 99 -6.97 -22.38 1.14
N LEU A 100 -7.48 -21.16 1.01
CA LEU A 100 -8.78 -20.73 1.53
C LEU A 100 -9.90 -21.36 0.70
N LYS A 101 -11.05 -21.63 1.31
CA LYS A 101 -12.22 -22.19 0.64
C LYS A 101 -13.50 -21.51 1.10
N ALA A 102 -14.47 -21.45 0.20
CA ALA A 102 -15.86 -21.17 0.53
C ALA A 102 -16.56 -22.49 0.83
N ALA A 103 -17.45 -22.50 1.81
CA ALA A 103 -18.18 -23.69 2.21
C ALA A 103 -19.68 -23.40 2.32
N LEU A 104 -20.48 -24.37 1.86
CA LEU A 104 -21.93 -24.39 1.94
C LEU A 104 -22.35 -25.60 2.78
N LYS A 105 -23.09 -25.34 3.87
CA LYS A 105 -23.68 -26.38 4.72
C LYS A 105 -25.10 -25.97 5.13
N LEU A 106 -26.09 -26.52 4.43
CA LEU A 106 -27.49 -26.33 4.81
C LEU A 106 -27.87 -27.25 5.98
N ASN A 107 -28.93 -26.87 6.70
CA ASN A 107 -29.45 -27.67 7.80
C ASN A 107 -29.82 -29.08 7.33
N GLY A 108 -29.46 -30.09 8.12
CA GLY A 108 -29.68 -31.50 7.78
C GLY A 108 -28.61 -32.12 6.88
N TRP A 109 -27.65 -31.35 6.35
CA TRP A 109 -26.51 -31.91 5.62
C TRP A 109 -25.48 -32.51 6.59
N LYS A 110 -24.90 -33.65 6.20
CA LYS A 110 -23.90 -34.35 7.02
C LYS A 110 -22.57 -33.61 6.98
N ASP A 111 -22.10 -33.31 5.77
CA ASP A 111 -20.85 -32.58 5.53
C ASP A 111 -21.13 -31.31 4.71
N GLN A 112 -20.08 -30.48 4.55
CA GLN A 112 -20.15 -29.26 3.74
C GLN A 112 -19.75 -29.54 2.28
N SER A 113 -20.34 -28.78 1.36
CA SER A 113 -19.83 -28.64 -0.01
C SER A 113 -18.79 -27.51 0.00
N GLU A 114 -17.62 -27.73 -0.61
CA GLU A 114 -16.53 -26.76 -0.63
C GLU A 114 -16.17 -26.33 -2.05
N SER A 115 -15.75 -25.09 -2.19
CA SER A 115 -15.18 -24.59 -3.43
C SER A 115 -13.77 -25.17 -3.69
N ALA A 116 -13.26 -24.93 -4.90
CA ALA A 116 -11.83 -24.98 -5.14
C ALA A 116 -11.10 -24.01 -4.19
N ALA A 117 -9.83 -24.31 -3.89
CA ALA A 117 -9.01 -23.46 -3.06
C ALA A 117 -8.66 -22.14 -3.77
N TYR A 118 -8.62 -21.04 -3.02
CA TYR A 118 -8.17 -19.73 -3.50
C TYR A 118 -7.12 -19.10 -2.58
N VAL A 119 -6.48 -18.04 -3.09
CA VAL A 119 -5.53 -17.19 -2.36
C VAL A 119 -6.04 -15.76 -2.28
N ILE A 120 -5.85 -15.11 -1.14
CA ILE A 120 -5.95 -13.67 -0.99
C ILE A 120 -4.54 -13.12 -0.74
N LYS A 121 -4.09 -12.20 -1.59
CA LYS A 121 -2.79 -11.53 -1.46
C LYS A 121 -2.95 -10.22 -0.68
N ALA A 122 -1.98 -9.92 0.17
CA ALA A 122 -1.88 -8.65 0.85
C ALA A 122 -1.45 -7.53 -0.13
N ILE A 123 -1.86 -6.30 0.21
CA ILE A 123 -1.28 -5.08 -0.35
C ILE A 123 -0.15 -4.68 0.60
N VAL A 124 1.07 -4.58 0.09
CA VAL A 124 2.26 -4.30 0.90
C VAL A 124 3.09 -3.18 0.29
N VAL A 125 3.92 -2.53 1.10
CA VAL A 125 4.89 -1.56 0.60
C VAL A 125 5.96 -2.31 -0.19
N LYS A 126 6.06 -1.98 -1.48
CA LYS A 126 7.11 -2.48 -2.37
C LYS A 126 8.38 -1.64 -2.21
N GLY A 127 8.22 -0.33 -2.10
CA GLY A 127 9.32 0.61 -2.13
C GLY A 127 8.87 2.07 -2.13
N PHE A 128 9.79 2.94 -2.52
CA PHE A 128 9.62 4.39 -2.47
C PHE A 128 10.19 5.01 -3.73
N ASN A 129 9.39 5.83 -4.41
CA ASN A 129 9.88 6.64 -5.52
C ASN A 129 10.35 8.00 -5.01
N VAL A 130 11.59 8.36 -5.34
CA VAL A 130 12.23 9.60 -4.93
C VAL A 130 12.95 10.17 -6.13
N ASN A 131 12.42 11.26 -6.69
CA ASN A 131 13.04 11.93 -7.83
C ASN A 131 13.37 10.94 -8.98
N GLY A 132 12.36 10.17 -9.43
CA GLY A 132 12.49 9.22 -10.53
C GLY A 132 13.23 7.91 -10.23
N TYR A 133 13.78 7.73 -9.03
CA TYR A 133 14.44 6.50 -8.60
C TYR A 133 13.60 5.73 -7.58
N SER A 134 13.58 4.40 -7.69
CA SER A 134 12.83 3.54 -6.78
C SER A 134 13.75 2.81 -5.82
N PHE A 135 13.64 3.13 -4.53
CA PHE A 135 14.22 2.33 -3.44
C PHE A 135 13.28 1.18 -3.09
N LYS A 136 13.82 0.01 -2.78
CA LYS A 136 13.06 -1.08 -2.18
C LYS A 136 12.80 -0.78 -0.70
N LYS A 137 11.75 -1.40 -0.15
CA LYS A 137 11.37 -1.23 1.26
C LYS A 137 12.52 -1.50 2.26
N ASP A 138 13.45 -2.37 1.89
CA ASP A 138 14.55 -2.84 2.75
C ASP A 138 15.90 -2.17 2.42
N ASP A 139 15.94 -1.20 1.51
CA ASP A 139 17.19 -0.51 1.14
C ASP A 139 17.68 0.46 2.24
N GLY A 140 16.95 0.60 3.35
CA GLY A 140 17.29 1.51 4.45
C GLY A 140 16.94 2.98 4.20
N PHE A 141 16.18 3.26 3.13
CA PHE A 141 15.62 4.58 2.86
C PHE A 141 14.31 4.83 3.65
N PRO A 142 14.05 6.06 4.10
CA PRO A 142 14.98 7.18 4.20
C PRO A 142 15.82 7.07 5.49
N SER A 143 17.10 7.44 5.40
CA SER A 143 17.98 7.57 6.57
C SER A 143 18.48 9.01 6.77
N THR A 144 18.21 9.89 5.81
CA THR A 144 18.47 11.33 5.90
C THR A 144 17.17 12.11 5.73
N GLY A 145 17.14 13.37 6.13
CA GLY A 145 15.99 14.23 5.90
C GLY A 145 16.34 15.71 5.91
N PHE A 146 15.46 16.51 5.33
CA PHE A 146 15.47 17.96 5.38
C PHE A 146 14.03 18.47 5.27
N LYS A 147 13.79 19.71 5.66
CA LYS A 147 12.45 20.33 5.54
C LYS A 147 12.10 20.49 4.06
N GLY A 148 10.95 19.95 3.65
CA GLY A 148 10.50 19.91 2.25
C GLY A 148 10.86 18.62 1.50
N ALA A 149 11.61 17.70 2.12
CA ALA A 149 11.88 16.39 1.53
C ALA A 149 10.57 15.64 1.28
N LYS A 150 10.45 15.03 0.10
CA LYS A 150 9.24 14.32 -0.34
C LYS A 150 9.55 13.07 -1.14
N PHE A 151 8.75 12.03 -0.95
CA PHE A 151 8.81 10.78 -1.70
C PHE A 151 7.43 10.13 -1.80
N SER A 152 7.25 9.25 -2.78
CA SER A 152 5.98 8.55 -3.01
C SER A 152 6.09 7.09 -2.62
N LEU A 153 5.07 6.57 -1.92
CA LEU A 153 4.94 5.14 -1.64
C LEU A 153 4.65 4.35 -2.93
N GLU A 154 5.39 3.28 -3.15
CA GLU A 154 5.09 2.27 -4.17
C GLU A 154 4.51 1.02 -3.48
N LEU A 155 3.31 0.60 -3.87
CA LEU A 155 2.65 -0.59 -3.32
C LEU A 155 2.72 -1.75 -4.30
N GLU A 156 2.75 -2.97 -3.75
CA GLU A 156 2.50 -4.19 -4.51
C GLU A 156 1.02 -4.55 -4.43
N ASN A 157 0.44 -4.98 -5.56
CA ASN A 157 -0.94 -5.45 -5.67
C ASN A 157 -2.03 -4.40 -5.32
N GLY A 158 -1.70 -3.11 -5.22
CA GLY A 158 -2.69 -2.06 -4.92
C GLY A 158 -2.20 -0.66 -5.27
N SER A 159 -3.05 0.34 -5.04
CA SER A 159 -2.74 1.74 -5.24
C SER A 159 -2.76 2.51 -3.93
N ALA A 160 -1.78 3.39 -3.72
CA ALA A 160 -1.74 4.25 -2.53
C ALA A 160 -2.92 5.25 -2.48
N SER A 161 -3.61 5.49 -3.59
CA SER A 161 -4.84 6.31 -3.63
C SER A 161 -6.01 5.68 -2.86
N ASP A 162 -5.99 4.37 -2.66
CA ASP A 162 -7.12 3.61 -2.10
C ASP A 162 -7.12 3.63 -0.56
N PHE A 163 -6.11 4.26 0.03
CA PHE A 163 -5.89 4.33 1.46
C PHE A 163 -5.95 5.78 1.97
N ALA A 164 -6.49 5.93 3.18
CA ALA A 164 -6.35 7.12 3.99
C ALA A 164 -5.09 6.98 4.84
N TRP A 165 -4.13 7.88 4.64
CA TRP A 165 -2.80 7.79 5.25
C TRP A 165 -2.68 8.71 6.46
N THR A 166 -1.98 8.21 7.49
CA THR A 166 -1.62 8.98 8.68
C THR A 166 -0.17 8.75 9.06
N SER A 167 0.41 9.72 9.74
CA SER A 167 1.71 9.64 10.40
C SER A 167 1.50 9.71 11.92
N ASP A 168 2.34 9.02 12.69
CA ASP A 168 2.36 9.12 14.16
C ASP A 168 3.10 10.37 14.67
N THR A 169 3.77 11.12 13.79
CA THR A 169 4.44 12.39 14.10
C THR A 169 3.88 13.56 13.29
N SER A 170 3.97 14.77 13.86
CA SER A 170 3.47 16.02 13.28
C SER A 170 4.37 16.64 12.22
N TRP A 171 5.67 16.32 12.22
CA TRP A 171 6.63 16.84 11.23
C TRP A 171 6.63 16.06 9.91
N VAL A 172 5.80 15.00 9.81
CA VAL A 172 5.59 14.23 8.59
C VAL A 172 4.12 14.26 8.21
N SER A 173 3.85 14.61 6.96
CA SER A 173 2.52 14.55 6.37
C SER A 173 2.47 13.50 5.27
N VAL A 174 1.30 12.91 5.04
CA VAL A 174 1.07 11.99 3.93
C VAL A 174 -0.14 12.45 3.13
N GLY A 175 0.13 12.89 1.91
CA GLY A 175 -0.88 13.38 0.97
C GLY A 175 -1.66 12.25 0.29
N ASN A 176 -2.67 12.65 -0.49
CA ASN A 176 -3.40 11.71 -1.33
C ASN A 176 -2.45 11.04 -2.34
N GLY A 177 -2.61 9.73 -2.55
CA GLY A 177 -1.68 8.95 -3.38
C GLY A 177 -0.39 8.53 -2.67
N GLY A 178 -0.30 8.69 -1.34
CA GLY A 178 0.82 8.17 -0.56
C GLY A 178 2.12 8.98 -0.69
N VAL A 179 2.02 10.27 -1.01
CA VAL A 179 3.19 11.17 -1.02
C VAL A 179 3.51 11.58 0.40
N VAL A 180 4.65 11.15 0.91
CA VAL A 180 5.18 11.50 2.23
C VAL A 180 6.01 12.78 2.09
N THR A 181 5.76 13.77 2.94
CA THR A 181 6.49 15.04 2.97
C THR A 181 6.93 15.38 4.39
N PHE A 182 8.21 15.74 4.56
CA PHE A 182 8.74 16.25 5.81
C PHE A 182 8.49 17.75 5.89
N THR A 183 7.58 18.18 6.77
CA THR A 183 7.09 19.56 6.84
C THR A 183 7.87 20.41 7.82
N GLU A 184 8.48 19.79 8.83
CA GLU A 184 9.27 20.47 9.86
C GLU A 184 10.53 19.65 10.19
N ASN A 185 11.35 20.16 11.12
CA ASN A 185 12.56 19.46 11.55
C ASN A 185 12.23 18.11 12.20
N GLY A 186 12.79 17.05 11.63
CA GLY A 186 12.71 15.70 12.17
C GLY A 186 13.70 15.42 13.30
N ASN A 187 13.52 14.26 13.93
CA ASN A 187 14.31 13.76 15.05
C ASN A 187 14.65 12.26 14.86
N SER A 188 15.32 11.67 15.85
CA SER A 188 15.76 10.27 15.86
C SER A 188 14.65 9.26 16.10
N ASP A 189 13.46 9.72 16.49
CA ASP A 189 12.37 8.82 16.84
C ASP A 189 11.90 8.06 15.60
N LYS A 190 11.49 6.82 15.81
CA LYS A 190 10.91 6.01 14.75
C LYS A 190 9.57 6.61 14.34
N VAL A 191 9.42 6.91 13.05
CA VAL A 191 8.17 7.36 12.44
C VAL A 191 7.41 6.17 11.89
N THR A 192 6.11 6.13 12.10
CA THR A 192 5.20 5.10 11.61
C THR A 192 4.13 5.72 10.72
N ILE A 193 4.03 5.21 9.50
CA ILE A 193 3.02 5.57 8.52
C ILE A 193 2.00 4.45 8.41
N ILE A 194 0.72 4.80 8.50
CA ILE A 194 -0.40 3.85 8.47
C ILE A 194 -1.34 4.23 7.32
N GLY A 195 -1.58 3.29 6.41
CA GLY A 195 -2.60 3.38 5.38
C GLY A 195 -3.82 2.57 5.76
N THR A 196 -4.96 3.22 5.98
CA THR A 196 -6.24 2.55 6.26
C THR A 196 -7.08 2.48 4.98
N PRO A 197 -7.56 1.29 4.56
CA PRO A 197 -8.39 1.16 3.37
C PRO A 197 -9.64 2.06 3.42
N LYS A 198 -9.88 2.84 2.35
CA LYS A 198 -11.03 3.76 2.28
C LYS A 198 -12.38 3.05 2.12
N ASN A 199 -12.38 1.86 1.56
CA ASN A 199 -13.56 1.01 1.43
C ASN A 199 -14.01 0.39 2.78
N GLY A 200 -13.23 0.57 3.85
CA GLY A 200 -13.52 0.02 5.18
C GLY A 200 -13.19 -1.46 5.36
N SER A 201 -12.71 -2.15 4.33
CA SER A 201 -12.43 -3.58 4.34
C SER A 201 -11.02 -3.88 3.82
N GLY A 202 -10.34 -4.83 4.45
CA GLY A 202 -8.98 -5.20 4.11
C GLY A 202 -7.97 -4.82 5.20
N GLU A 203 -6.75 -5.31 5.05
CA GLU A 203 -5.68 -5.06 6.01
C GLU A 203 -5.14 -3.62 5.91
N LYS A 204 -4.78 -3.06 7.07
CA LYS A 204 -4.04 -1.79 7.12
C LYS A 204 -2.60 -2.01 6.66
N ILE A 205 -2.08 -1.05 5.93
CA ILE A 205 -0.65 -0.99 5.60
C ILE A 205 0.05 -0.25 6.72
N THR A 206 1.13 -0.81 7.26
CA THR A 206 1.98 -0.15 8.26
C THR A 206 3.43 -0.27 7.85
N TRP A 207 4.15 0.85 7.88
CA TRP A 207 5.59 0.91 7.62
C TRP A 207 6.23 1.98 8.49
N SER A 208 7.50 1.79 8.84
CA SER A 208 8.24 2.72 9.69
C SER A 208 9.63 2.98 9.16
N PHE A 209 10.17 4.16 9.49
CA PHE A 209 11.55 4.54 9.22
C PHE A 209 12.14 5.33 10.40
N SER A 210 13.47 5.44 10.42
CA SER A 210 14.21 6.26 11.38
C SER A 210 15.30 7.02 10.62
N LEU A 211 15.42 8.31 10.91
CA LEU A 211 16.46 9.14 10.33
C LEU A 211 17.73 9.06 11.19
N LYS A 212 18.88 9.08 10.53
CA LYS A 212 20.22 9.17 11.14
C LYS A 212 20.77 10.59 11.06
N PHE A 213 20.41 11.31 10.00
CA PHE A 213 20.95 12.64 9.72
C PHE A 213 19.86 13.61 9.29
N TRP A 214 20.01 14.86 9.74
CA TRP A 214 19.16 15.97 9.29
C TRP A 214 20.00 17.07 8.66
N TYR A 215 19.54 17.58 7.52
CA TYR A 215 20.20 18.61 6.75
C TYR A 215 19.46 19.94 6.79
N ILE A 216 20.23 21.02 6.85
CA ILE A 216 19.78 22.40 6.63
C ILE A 216 20.68 23.05 5.56
N ASN A 217 20.29 24.22 5.06
CA ASN A 217 21.07 24.98 4.08
C ASN A 217 21.00 26.48 4.34
N ASN A 218 21.89 27.21 3.68
CA ASN A 218 21.95 28.67 3.72
C ASN A 218 21.26 29.34 2.52
N GLY A 219 20.33 28.64 1.86
CA GLY A 219 19.63 29.11 0.67
C GLY A 219 20.57 29.57 -0.45
N GLU A 220 20.24 30.73 -1.02
CA GLU A 220 21.01 31.39 -2.09
C GLU A 220 22.29 32.10 -1.60
N THR A 221 22.52 32.15 -0.28
CA THR A 221 23.70 32.85 0.25
C THR A 221 24.93 31.98 0.12
N LEU A 222 25.85 32.43 -0.73
CA LEU A 222 27.11 31.75 -1.01
C LEU A 222 28.20 32.20 -0.03
N LEU A 223 28.99 31.26 0.46
CA LEU A 223 30.07 31.49 1.42
C LEU A 223 31.38 30.87 0.92
N ASN A 224 32.51 31.44 1.31
CA ASN A 224 33.81 30.77 1.20
C ASN A 224 33.87 29.61 2.21
N TRP A 225 34.88 28.74 2.12
CA TRP A 225 34.90 27.52 2.93
C TRP A 225 34.93 27.80 4.45
N SER A 226 35.77 28.74 4.89
CA SER A 226 35.90 29.08 6.32
C SER A 226 34.59 29.64 6.89
N ASP A 227 33.90 30.51 6.13
CA ASP A 227 32.63 31.08 6.54
C ASP A 227 31.50 30.04 6.50
N ALA A 228 31.55 29.09 5.56
CA ALA A 228 30.62 27.96 5.48
C ALA A 228 30.74 27.03 6.70
N ASP A 229 31.97 26.67 7.08
CA ASP A 229 32.24 25.87 8.27
C ASP A 229 31.81 26.61 9.55
N ALA A 230 32.12 27.91 9.66
CA ALA A 230 31.68 28.75 10.77
C ALA A 230 30.14 28.86 10.85
N TYR A 231 29.47 29.01 9.70
CA TYR A 231 28.01 29.03 9.62
C TYR A 231 27.40 27.73 10.16
N CYS A 232 27.91 26.56 9.73
CA CYS A 232 27.39 25.29 10.20
C CYS A 232 27.61 25.10 11.70
N ARG A 233 28.82 25.39 12.21
CA ARG A 233 29.12 25.31 13.65
C ARG A 233 28.35 26.33 14.51
N GLY A 234 27.90 27.43 13.90
CA GLY A 234 27.04 28.43 14.54
C GLY A 234 25.61 27.94 14.77
N ASN A 235 25.18 26.89 14.06
CA ASN A 235 23.88 26.25 14.26
C ASN A 235 24.02 25.09 15.26
N ALA A 236 23.17 25.04 16.28
CA ALA A 236 23.28 24.07 17.37
C ALA A 236 23.32 22.61 16.86
N ASP A 237 24.42 21.93 17.18
CA ASP A 237 24.73 20.52 16.83
C ASP A 237 24.96 20.23 15.34
N TYR A 238 25.09 21.28 14.51
CA TYR A 238 25.41 21.13 13.10
C TYR A 238 26.91 21.28 12.82
N LYS A 239 27.33 20.65 11.73
CA LYS A 239 28.66 20.78 11.15
C LYS A 239 28.60 20.73 9.63
N LEU A 240 29.70 21.10 9.00
CA LEU A 240 29.86 20.86 7.57
C LEU A 240 29.91 19.34 7.32
N PRO A 241 29.12 18.79 6.38
CA PRO A 241 29.10 17.36 6.09
C PRO A 241 30.36 16.91 5.36
N SER A 242 30.67 15.62 5.49
CA SER A 242 31.63 14.97 4.61
C SER A 242 31.08 14.88 3.18
N VAL A 243 31.95 14.73 2.18
CA VAL A 243 31.54 14.56 0.79
C VAL A 243 30.69 13.30 0.64
N GLU A 244 30.99 12.24 1.39
CA GLU A 244 30.22 11.00 1.41
C GLU A 244 28.84 11.16 2.07
N GLN A 245 28.70 12.08 3.03
CA GLN A 245 27.40 12.45 3.59
C GLN A 245 26.57 13.27 2.58
N LEU A 246 27.24 14.05 1.72
CA LEU A 246 26.56 14.78 0.64
C LEU A 246 26.16 13.86 -0.51
N SER A 247 27.06 12.99 -0.97
CA SER A 247 26.84 12.13 -2.12
C SER A 247 27.79 10.94 -2.10
N LEU A 248 27.30 9.77 -2.52
CA LEU A 248 28.12 8.58 -2.79
C LEU A 248 28.43 8.43 -4.29
N SER A 249 28.02 9.39 -5.11
CA SER A 249 28.02 9.34 -6.59
C SER A 249 27.15 8.25 -7.22
N TYR A 250 26.27 7.63 -6.42
CA TYR A 250 25.19 6.75 -6.87
C TYR A 250 23.98 6.89 -5.94
N ARG A 251 22.80 6.44 -6.39
CA ARG A 251 21.57 6.46 -5.57
C ARG A 251 21.63 5.38 -4.49
N GLY A 252 21.46 5.76 -3.23
CA GLY A 252 21.69 4.88 -2.08
C GLY A 252 21.37 5.58 -0.76
N PRO A 253 21.19 4.82 0.34
CA PRO A 253 20.94 5.39 1.67
C PRO A 253 22.18 6.09 2.25
N ASN A 254 21.94 6.87 3.32
CA ASN A 254 22.92 7.52 4.21
C ASN A 254 23.58 8.80 3.68
N ALA A 255 23.21 9.29 2.50
CA ALA A 255 23.76 10.52 1.94
C ALA A 255 22.68 11.35 1.24
N LEU A 256 22.80 12.68 1.33
CA LEU A 256 21.77 13.63 0.91
C LEU A 256 21.38 13.44 -0.57
N TRP A 257 22.29 13.70 -1.49
CA TRP A 257 22.01 13.53 -2.92
C TRP A 257 21.74 12.07 -3.29
N SER A 258 22.42 11.11 -2.64
CA SER A 258 22.21 9.70 -2.94
C SER A 258 20.77 9.25 -2.65
N GLU A 259 20.17 9.74 -1.56
CA GLU A 259 18.78 9.43 -1.23
C GLU A 259 17.80 10.24 -2.08
N TRP A 260 18.05 11.55 -2.22
CA TRP A 260 17.03 12.49 -2.72
C TRP A 260 17.21 12.89 -4.19
N GLY A 261 18.36 12.59 -4.80
CA GLY A 261 18.69 12.97 -6.17
C GLY A 261 18.95 14.47 -6.30
N ASP A 262 18.69 15.02 -7.50
CA ASP A 262 18.83 16.45 -7.76
C ASP A 262 18.01 17.28 -6.75
N MET A 263 18.73 18.03 -5.92
CA MET A 263 18.16 18.77 -4.81
C MET A 263 17.34 19.98 -5.26
N SER A 264 17.47 20.42 -6.52
CA SER A 264 16.66 21.51 -7.07
C SER A 264 15.18 21.14 -7.27
N TYR A 265 14.81 19.86 -7.20
CA TYR A 265 13.41 19.41 -7.39
C TYR A 265 12.55 19.57 -6.13
N TYR A 266 13.15 20.04 -5.03
CA TYR A 266 12.50 20.28 -3.75
C TYR A 266 12.20 21.77 -3.58
N ASP A 267 11.24 22.26 -4.36
CA ASP A 267 10.79 23.66 -4.32
C ASP A 267 10.54 24.15 -2.89
N GLY A 268 11.12 25.30 -2.55
CA GLY A 268 10.99 25.91 -1.23
C GLY A 268 11.85 25.28 -0.13
N ALA A 269 12.60 24.22 -0.41
CA ALA A 269 13.54 23.62 0.56
C ALA A 269 14.87 24.39 0.66
N GLY A 270 15.13 25.36 -0.24
CA GLY A 270 16.34 26.20 -0.22
C GLY A 270 17.57 25.55 -0.86
N PHE A 271 17.41 24.44 -1.58
CA PHE A 271 18.49 23.80 -2.33
C PHE A 271 18.45 24.18 -3.81
N ALA A 272 19.63 24.19 -4.43
CA ALA A 272 19.83 24.50 -5.83
C ALA A 272 20.60 23.36 -6.53
N HIS A 273 20.51 23.32 -7.86
CA HIS A 273 21.37 22.48 -8.69
C HIS A 273 22.75 23.14 -8.76
N ALA A 274 23.57 22.91 -7.74
CA ALA A 274 24.85 23.59 -7.57
C ALA A 274 25.87 22.75 -6.80
N ASN A 275 27.07 23.30 -6.66
CA ASN A 275 28.14 22.74 -5.84
C ASN A 275 28.01 23.23 -4.40
N TYR A 276 28.21 22.30 -3.46
CA TYR A 276 28.14 22.52 -2.02
C TYR A 276 29.46 22.14 -1.37
N TRP A 277 29.84 22.92 -0.35
CA TRP A 277 31.04 22.66 0.43
C TRP A 277 30.96 21.35 1.22
N ALA A 278 32.06 20.60 1.19
CA ALA A 278 32.31 19.47 2.08
C ALA A 278 33.44 19.81 3.08
N SER A 279 33.54 19.00 4.14
CA SER A 279 34.50 19.20 5.23
C SER A 279 35.95 18.86 4.88
N GLU A 280 36.17 18.04 3.85
CA GLU A 280 37.45 17.43 3.56
C GLU A 280 38.39 18.39 2.82
N LEU A 281 39.62 18.50 3.33
CA LEU A 281 40.71 19.18 2.63
C LEU A 281 41.11 18.39 1.38
N HIS A 282 41.26 19.07 0.25
CA HIS A 282 41.83 18.48 -0.96
C HIS A 282 43.36 18.69 -0.99
N ASP A 283 43.79 19.94 -0.89
CA ASP A 283 45.17 20.39 -0.77
C ASP A 283 45.19 21.77 -0.08
N THR A 284 46.37 22.31 0.21
CA THR A 284 46.58 23.60 0.87
C THR A 284 45.78 24.72 0.16
N GLY A 285 44.76 25.25 0.84
CA GLY A 285 43.90 26.31 0.33
C GLY A 285 42.76 25.85 -0.59
N SER A 286 42.44 24.56 -0.61
CA SER A 286 41.33 24.00 -1.38
C SER A 286 40.62 22.86 -0.65
N HIS A 287 39.29 22.79 -0.79
CA HIS A 287 38.46 21.75 -0.19
C HIS A 287 37.61 21.01 -1.22
N ILE A 288 37.21 19.81 -0.84
CA ILE A 288 36.30 18.96 -1.60
C ILE A 288 34.90 19.59 -1.63
N ILE A 289 34.20 19.37 -2.74
CA ILE A 289 32.82 19.79 -2.96
C ILE A 289 31.99 18.65 -3.53
N ALA A 290 30.68 18.71 -3.31
CA ALA A 290 29.71 17.82 -3.95
C ALA A 290 28.73 18.62 -4.83
N GLY A 291 28.51 18.16 -6.06
CA GLY A 291 27.48 18.71 -6.95
C GLY A 291 26.11 18.09 -6.65
N LEU A 292 25.23 18.81 -5.96
CA LEU A 292 23.93 18.31 -5.50
C LEU A 292 22.82 18.30 -6.58
N GLY A 293 23.16 18.47 -7.85
CA GLY A 293 22.27 18.11 -8.96
C GLY A 293 22.60 16.77 -9.62
N GLN A 294 23.87 16.36 -9.60
CA GLN A 294 24.36 15.18 -10.32
C GLN A 294 25.07 14.15 -9.42
N GLY A 295 25.31 14.48 -8.15
CA GLY A 295 25.98 13.60 -7.20
C GLY A 295 27.49 13.51 -7.39
N THR A 296 28.07 14.41 -8.18
CA THR A 296 29.50 14.41 -8.48
C THR A 296 30.33 14.94 -7.32
N HIS A 297 31.60 14.55 -7.28
CA HIS A 297 32.60 15.09 -6.37
C HIS A 297 33.63 15.90 -7.16
N SER A 298 34.15 16.96 -6.58
CA SER A 298 35.23 17.76 -7.14
C SER A 298 35.94 18.51 -6.01
N TRP A 299 36.74 19.52 -6.34
CA TRP A 299 37.37 20.44 -5.39
C TRP A 299 37.44 21.84 -5.99
N VAL A 300 37.53 22.85 -5.12
CA VAL A 300 37.79 24.24 -5.53
C VAL A 300 38.63 24.96 -4.46
N MET A 301 39.14 26.15 -4.80
CA MET A 301 39.88 27.00 -3.85
C MET A 301 38.97 27.54 -2.75
N ASP A 302 39.49 27.67 -1.54
CA ASP A 302 38.71 28.03 -0.33
C ASP A 302 38.03 29.39 -0.44
N SER A 303 38.58 30.30 -1.24
CA SER A 303 38.02 31.64 -1.48
C SER A 303 36.78 31.63 -2.38
N THR A 304 36.44 30.51 -3.02
CA THR A 304 35.31 30.43 -3.95
C THR A 304 33.99 30.54 -3.19
N PRO A 305 33.07 31.44 -3.57
CA PRO A 305 31.74 31.48 -2.97
C PRO A 305 30.88 30.32 -3.49
N LEU A 306 30.45 29.42 -2.60
CA LEU A 306 29.58 28.28 -2.92
C LEU A 306 28.42 28.14 -1.94
N HIS A 307 27.42 27.32 -2.29
CA HIS A 307 26.32 27.01 -1.39
C HIS A 307 26.78 26.16 -0.21
N VAL A 308 26.02 26.27 0.88
CA VAL A 308 26.32 25.60 2.15
C VAL A 308 25.13 24.75 2.55
N THR A 309 25.42 23.52 2.94
CA THR A 309 24.50 22.67 3.68
C THR A 309 25.22 22.14 4.91
N CYS A 310 24.46 21.98 5.99
CA CYS A 310 24.99 21.51 7.26
C CYS A 310 24.25 20.25 7.65
N ILE A 311 24.95 19.36 8.35
CA ILE A 311 24.41 18.09 8.84
C ILE A 311 24.45 18.06 10.36
N ARG A 312 23.43 17.47 10.97
CA ARG A 312 23.50 16.96 12.35
C ARG A 312 23.16 15.48 12.37
N ALA A 313 23.75 14.76 13.33
CA ALA A 313 23.28 13.42 13.69
C ALA A 313 21.98 13.53 14.49
N LEU A 314 21.13 12.52 14.36
CA LEU A 314 19.90 12.34 15.13
C LEU A 314 20.08 11.15 16.07
#